data_AF-A0A246FFM4-F1
#
_entry.id   AF-A0A246FFM4-F1
#
_cell.length_a   1.000
_cell.length_b   1.000
_cell.length_c   1.000
_cell.angle_alpha   90.00
_cell.angle_beta   90.00
_cell.angle_gamma   90.00
#
_symmetry.space_group_name_H-M   'P 1'
#
loop_
_entity.id
_entity.type
_entity.pdbx_description
1 polymer ?
#
loop_
_entity_poly.entity_id
_entity_poly.type
_entity_poly.pdbx_seq_one_letter_code
_entity_poly.pdbx_strand_id
1 'polypeptide(L)'
;METVGSSWDTDVHLLLDAVYVALMVVLAYVVLLRLRGLRPARTLLLALAPFALYALAKLLNELLASFVLFDYETAINFYWGFSMVWLVVGTLLAYKQQKILQLEQLEREVEARIKARHEELEHLVEERTVSLFQQAEELRTALQELKITQDQLIQSEKMASLGELTAGIAHEIQNPLNFVTNFADVSAELLSELRDENNRGAEADTKVAAELLEDLEQNLTKIHHHGQRAASIVRGMLEHSRQSTGERAPTDLNQLADEYLRLAYHGLRAKD
;
A
#
# COMPACT_ATOMS: atom_id res chain seq x y z
N MET A 1 104.68 42.52 -29.05
CA MET A 1 103.29 42.82 -29.41
C MET A 1 102.50 41.54 -29.21
N GLU A 2 101.39 41.66 -28.49
CA GLU A 2 100.29 40.70 -28.32
C GLU A 2 100.53 39.44 -27.44
N THR A 3 100.68 39.71 -26.15
CA THR A 3 99.87 39.02 -25.11
C THR A 3 98.49 39.68 -25.07
N VAL A 4 97.39 38.91 -25.05
CA VAL A 4 96.06 39.21 -24.45
C VAL A 4 94.94 38.24 -24.92
N GLY A 5 95.13 37.46 -25.99
CA GLY A 5 94.01 36.72 -26.63
C GLY A 5 93.43 35.47 -25.93
N SER A 6 94.07 34.82 -24.95
CA SER A 6 93.63 33.47 -24.50
C SER A 6 92.83 33.41 -23.19
N SER A 7 92.83 34.44 -22.34
CA SER A 7 92.03 34.44 -21.10
C SER A 7 90.60 34.93 -21.32
N TRP A 8 90.41 35.85 -22.27
CA TRP A 8 89.08 36.40 -22.60
C TRP A 8 88.14 35.36 -23.18
N ASP A 9 88.65 34.40 -23.95
CA ASP A 9 87.82 33.37 -24.59
C ASP A 9 87.27 32.36 -23.55
N THR A 10 88.10 32.00 -22.55
CA THR A 10 87.70 31.09 -21.45
C THR A 10 86.69 31.74 -20.51
N ASP A 11 86.88 33.01 -20.15
CA ASP A 11 85.95 33.77 -19.30
C ASP A 11 84.59 34.02 -19.99
N VAL A 12 84.60 34.25 -21.31
CA VAL A 12 83.37 34.44 -22.11
C VAL A 12 82.58 33.15 -22.24
N HIS A 13 83.25 32.00 -22.43
CA HIS A 13 82.58 30.70 -22.43
C HIS A 13 81.94 30.36 -21.08
N LEU A 14 82.64 30.64 -19.96
CA LEU A 14 82.11 30.42 -18.61
C LEU A 14 80.88 31.30 -18.33
N LEU A 15 80.90 32.56 -18.78
CA LEU A 15 79.78 33.49 -18.68
C LEU A 15 78.56 33.01 -19.50
N LEU A 16 78.79 32.51 -20.72
CA LEU A 16 77.74 31.98 -21.57
C LEU A 16 77.08 30.73 -20.96
N ASP A 17 77.88 29.82 -20.40
CA ASP A 17 77.38 28.61 -19.73
C ASP A 17 76.59 28.96 -18.46
N ALA A 18 77.06 29.92 -17.66
CA ALA A 18 76.34 30.40 -16.48
C ALA A 18 74.99 31.05 -16.84
N VAL A 19 74.95 31.85 -17.90
CA VAL A 19 73.72 32.46 -18.43
C VAL A 19 72.75 31.40 -18.94
N TYR A 20 73.25 30.40 -19.66
CA TYR A 20 72.43 29.28 -20.15
C TYR A 20 71.82 28.47 -19.00
N VAL A 21 72.61 28.14 -17.97
CA VAL A 21 72.10 27.42 -16.79
C VAL A 21 71.08 28.25 -16.03
N ALA A 22 71.33 29.55 -15.83
CA ALA A 22 70.38 30.45 -15.18
C ALA A 22 69.06 30.53 -15.95
N LEU A 23 69.11 30.62 -17.28
CA LEU A 23 67.92 30.60 -18.15
C LEU A 23 67.15 29.29 -18.04
N MET A 24 67.85 28.15 -18.00
CA MET A 24 67.23 26.83 -17.82
C MET A 24 66.55 26.68 -16.45
N VAL A 25 67.16 27.20 -15.37
CA VAL A 25 66.59 27.18 -14.02
C VAL A 25 65.36 28.09 -13.93
N VAL A 26 65.41 29.29 -14.51
CA VAL A 26 64.27 30.21 -14.56
C VAL A 26 63.13 29.60 -15.38
N LEU A 27 63.41 29.00 -16.54
CA LEU A 27 62.42 28.32 -17.34
C LEU A 27 61.77 27.16 -16.57
N ALA A 28 62.56 26.32 -15.91
CA ALA A 28 62.07 25.24 -15.05
C ALA A 28 61.20 25.78 -13.90
N TYR A 29 61.60 26.87 -13.26
CA TYR A 29 60.84 27.52 -12.19
C TYR A 29 59.51 28.12 -12.66
N VAL A 30 59.47 28.72 -13.85
CA VAL A 30 58.24 29.24 -14.46
C VAL A 30 57.27 28.12 -14.83
N VAL A 31 57.79 27.02 -15.40
CA VAL A 31 57.02 25.80 -15.69
C VAL A 31 56.46 25.19 -14.40
N LEU A 32 57.23 25.19 -13.32
CA LEU A 32 56.83 24.78 -11.96
C LEU A 32 55.64 25.57 -11.42
N LEU A 33 55.66 26.90 -11.57
CA LEU A 33 54.56 27.76 -11.12
C LEU A 33 53.29 27.56 -11.95
N ARG A 34 53.43 27.37 -13.26
CA ARG A 34 52.29 27.13 -14.18
C ARG A 34 51.61 25.77 -13.97
N LEU A 35 52.34 24.77 -13.50
CA LEU A 35 51.86 23.39 -13.39
C LEU A 35 51.40 22.96 -11.99
N ARG A 36 51.36 23.90 -11.03
CA ARG A 36 51.07 23.62 -9.60
C ARG A 36 49.73 22.92 -9.32
N GLY A 37 48.76 22.98 -10.25
CA GLY A 37 47.43 22.38 -10.12
C GLY A 37 47.24 20.99 -10.76
N LEU A 38 48.18 20.50 -11.57
CA LEU A 38 48.04 19.26 -12.33
C LEU A 38 48.82 18.12 -11.66
N ARG A 39 48.12 17.11 -11.12
CA ARG A 39 48.73 15.93 -10.48
C ARG A 39 49.81 15.22 -11.32
N PRO A 40 49.68 15.06 -12.66
CA PRO A 40 50.71 14.43 -13.51
C PRO A 40 51.97 15.28 -13.69
N ALA A 41 51.86 16.60 -13.52
CA ALA A 41 52.98 17.49 -13.75
C ALA A 41 54.04 17.39 -12.66
N ARG A 42 53.66 17.03 -11.43
CA ARG A 42 54.62 16.82 -10.33
C ARG A 42 55.59 15.69 -10.63
N THR A 43 55.15 14.63 -11.30
CA THR A 43 56.02 13.51 -11.68
C THR A 43 56.93 13.82 -12.85
N LEU A 44 56.48 14.63 -13.82
CA LEU A 44 57.35 15.17 -14.87
C LEU A 44 58.44 16.09 -14.28
N LEU A 45 58.06 16.91 -13.30
CA LEU A 45 58.97 17.83 -12.61
C LEU A 45 60.00 17.09 -11.75
N LEU A 46 59.57 16.04 -11.05
CA LEU A 46 60.48 15.14 -10.38
C LEU A 46 61.44 14.53 -11.40
N ALA A 47 60.97 13.98 -12.52
CA ALA A 47 61.82 13.37 -13.55
C ALA A 47 62.95 14.28 -14.08
N LEU A 48 62.79 15.62 -14.02
CA LEU A 48 63.80 16.60 -14.42
C LEU A 48 64.78 16.99 -13.30
N ALA A 49 64.48 16.70 -12.03
CA ALA A 49 65.31 17.07 -10.89
C ALA A 49 66.74 16.48 -10.93
N PRO A 50 66.99 15.25 -11.44
CA PRO A 50 68.33 14.74 -11.67
C PRO A 50 69.18 15.59 -12.60
N PHE A 51 68.56 16.05 -13.68
CA PHE A 51 69.24 16.85 -14.69
C PHE A 51 69.56 18.25 -14.14
N ALA A 52 68.62 18.83 -13.40
CA ALA A 52 68.84 20.10 -12.71
C ALA A 52 69.94 20.00 -11.64
N LEU A 53 69.96 18.90 -10.87
CA LEU A 53 71.01 18.67 -9.86
C LEU A 53 72.37 18.40 -10.51
N TYR A 54 72.42 17.65 -11.61
CA TYR A 54 73.63 17.46 -12.41
C TYR A 54 74.18 18.80 -12.92
N ALA A 55 73.33 19.63 -13.53
CA ALA A 55 73.74 20.93 -14.04
C ALA A 55 74.29 21.84 -12.92
N LEU A 56 73.62 21.82 -11.74
CA LEU A 56 74.07 22.57 -10.57
C LEU A 56 75.39 22.03 -10.01
N ALA A 57 75.56 20.71 -9.93
CA ALA A 57 76.80 20.07 -9.44
C ALA A 57 77.98 20.35 -10.38
N LYS A 58 77.78 20.28 -11.71
CA LYS A 58 78.79 20.64 -12.71
C LYS A 58 79.22 22.10 -12.57
N LEU A 59 78.25 23.01 -12.44
CA LEU A 59 78.51 24.45 -12.28
C LEU A 59 79.25 24.75 -10.98
N LEU A 60 78.86 24.11 -9.87
CA LEU A 60 79.59 24.22 -8.60
C LEU A 60 81.01 23.68 -8.70
N ASN A 61 81.21 22.55 -9.40
CA ASN A 61 82.54 21.97 -9.61
C ASN A 61 83.44 22.90 -10.43
N GLU A 62 82.94 23.49 -11.51
CA GLU A 62 83.69 24.48 -12.31
C GLU A 62 84.01 25.76 -11.51
N LEU A 63 83.10 26.20 -10.65
CA LEU A 63 83.31 27.38 -9.80
C LEU A 63 84.33 27.12 -8.67
N LEU A 64 84.27 25.94 -8.04
CA LEU A 64 85.18 25.52 -6.96
C LEU A 64 86.49 24.89 -7.45
N ALA A 65 86.63 24.56 -8.74
CA ALA A 65 87.86 23.99 -9.31
C ALA A 65 89.08 24.91 -9.15
N SER A 66 88.84 26.21 -8.94
CA SER A 66 89.89 27.18 -8.58
C SER A 66 90.45 27.01 -7.17
N PHE A 67 89.81 26.20 -6.31
CA PHE A 67 90.16 26.06 -4.88
C PHE A 67 90.39 24.61 -4.42
N VAL A 68 89.82 23.58 -5.07
CA VAL A 68 90.01 22.15 -4.72
C VAL A 68 90.02 21.26 -5.97
N LEU A 69 91.05 20.42 -6.14
CA LEU A 69 91.10 19.37 -7.16
C LEU A 69 90.21 18.19 -6.75
N PHE A 70 88.93 18.21 -7.15
CA PHE A 70 88.08 17.02 -7.04
C PHE A 70 88.46 16.02 -8.13
N ASP A 71 88.88 14.81 -7.75
CA ASP A 71 89.20 13.73 -8.68
C ASP A 71 87.93 13.18 -9.35
N TYR A 72 88.04 12.76 -10.61
CA TYR A 72 86.93 12.28 -11.45
C TYR A 72 86.19 11.08 -10.82
N GLU A 73 86.92 10.23 -10.08
CA GLU A 73 86.40 9.13 -9.26
C GLU A 73 85.32 9.59 -8.25
N THR A 74 85.54 10.72 -7.57
CA THR A 74 84.61 11.22 -6.54
C THR A 74 83.30 11.73 -7.15
N ALA A 75 83.38 12.36 -8.33
CA ALA A 75 82.21 12.83 -9.06
C ALA A 75 81.35 11.67 -9.57
N ILE A 76 81.98 10.63 -10.15
CA ILE A 76 81.26 9.42 -10.61
C ILE A 76 80.52 8.75 -9.45
N ASN A 77 81.16 8.59 -8.30
CA ASN A 77 80.54 7.95 -7.12
C ASN A 77 79.32 8.73 -6.61
N PHE A 78 79.35 10.06 -6.68
CA PHE A 78 78.20 10.90 -6.34
C PHE A 78 77.02 10.69 -7.30
N TYR A 79 77.28 10.66 -8.63
CA TYR A 79 76.24 10.42 -9.63
C TYR A 79 75.60 9.04 -9.50
N TRP A 80 76.41 8.02 -9.21
CA TRP A 80 75.91 6.67 -9.00
C TRP A 80 75.00 6.59 -7.76
N GLY A 81 75.42 7.19 -6.64
CA GLY A 81 74.59 7.28 -5.42
C GLY A 81 73.30 8.07 -5.61
N PHE A 82 73.36 9.20 -6.32
CA PHE A 82 72.18 10.00 -6.63
C PHE A 82 71.22 9.26 -7.57
N SER A 83 71.73 8.58 -8.60
CA SER A 83 70.93 7.76 -9.52
C SER A 83 70.21 6.62 -8.78
N MET A 84 70.89 5.97 -7.83
CA MET A 84 70.29 4.93 -6.99
C MET A 84 69.14 5.47 -6.13
N VAL A 85 69.33 6.60 -5.46
CA VAL A 85 68.27 7.28 -4.69
C VAL A 85 67.11 7.67 -5.60
N TRP A 86 67.43 8.17 -6.80
CA TRP A 86 66.44 8.59 -7.78
C TRP A 86 65.56 7.43 -8.27
N LEU A 87 66.17 6.28 -8.54
CA LEU A 87 65.46 5.06 -8.93
C LEU A 87 64.50 4.60 -7.81
N VAL A 88 64.93 4.64 -6.55
CA VAL A 88 64.07 4.29 -5.40
C VAL A 88 62.90 5.27 -5.26
N VAL A 89 63.14 6.57 -5.39
CA VAL A 89 62.06 7.57 -5.33
C VAL A 89 61.07 7.40 -6.49
N GLY A 90 61.58 7.20 -7.72
CA GLY A 90 60.76 6.99 -8.91
C GLY A 90 59.87 5.76 -8.80
N THR A 91 60.41 4.63 -8.31
CA THR A 91 59.65 3.39 -8.13
C THR A 91 58.56 3.52 -7.06
N LEU A 92 58.81 4.20 -5.94
CA LEU A 92 57.80 4.46 -4.91
C LEU A 92 56.65 5.35 -5.42
N LEU A 93 56.96 6.36 -6.24
CA LEU A 93 55.96 7.23 -6.84
C LEU A 93 55.11 6.47 -7.88
N ALA A 94 55.74 5.67 -8.73
CA ALA A 94 55.04 4.82 -9.69
C ALA A 94 54.10 3.84 -8.97
N TYR A 95 54.56 3.19 -7.89
CA TYR A 95 53.74 2.30 -7.08
C TYR A 95 52.52 3.02 -6.46
N LYS A 96 52.73 4.22 -5.90
CA LYS A 96 51.62 5.03 -5.36
C LYS A 96 50.62 5.44 -6.44
N GLN A 97 51.09 5.82 -7.62
CA GLN A 97 50.21 6.19 -8.74
C GLN A 97 49.36 5.00 -9.19
N GLN A 98 49.95 3.82 -9.33
CA GLN A 98 49.23 2.62 -9.72
C GLN A 98 48.11 2.29 -8.72
N LYS A 99 48.39 2.42 -7.41
CA LYS A 99 47.39 2.18 -6.36
C LYS A 99 46.24 3.19 -6.39
N ILE A 100 46.51 4.46 -6.67
CA ILE A 100 45.46 5.48 -6.82
C ILE A 100 44.56 5.15 -8.01
N LEU A 101 45.15 4.77 -9.15
CA LEU A 101 44.37 4.39 -10.33
C LEU A 101 43.48 3.17 -10.06
N GLN A 102 43.98 2.16 -9.33
CA GLN A 102 43.19 1.00 -8.93
C GLN A 102 42.03 1.37 -8.00
N LEU A 103 42.25 2.29 -7.05
CA LEU A 103 41.20 2.78 -6.16
C LEU A 103 40.11 3.52 -6.94
N GLU A 104 40.50 4.39 -7.88
CA GLU A 104 39.54 5.10 -8.74
C GLU A 104 38.74 4.14 -9.64
N GLN A 105 39.34 3.04 -10.08
CA GLN A 105 38.62 2.01 -10.84
C GLN A 105 37.61 1.25 -9.97
N LEU A 106 38.03 0.83 -8.77
CA LEU A 106 37.16 0.12 -7.83
C LEU A 106 35.98 0.99 -7.39
N GLU A 107 36.21 2.27 -7.12
CA GLU A 107 35.14 3.23 -6.77
C GLU A 107 34.11 3.32 -7.90
N ARG A 108 34.54 3.44 -9.16
CA ARG A 108 33.63 3.47 -10.32
C ARG A 108 32.85 2.18 -10.48
N GLU A 109 33.48 1.02 -10.26
CA GLU A 109 32.79 -0.27 -10.32
C GLU A 109 31.72 -0.39 -9.23
N VAL A 110 32.01 0.04 -8.01
CA VAL A 110 31.06 0.05 -6.90
C VAL A 110 29.91 1.02 -7.18
N GLU A 111 30.19 2.24 -7.64
CA GLU A 111 29.17 3.21 -8.02
C GLU A 111 28.25 2.69 -9.13
N ALA A 112 28.84 2.09 -10.18
CA ALA A 112 28.06 1.48 -11.26
C ALA A 112 27.16 0.33 -10.75
N ARG A 113 27.68 -0.49 -9.83
CA ARG A 113 26.91 -1.59 -9.24
C ARG A 113 25.79 -1.08 -8.33
N ILE A 114 26.04 -0.04 -7.53
CA ILE A 114 25.01 0.61 -6.70
C ILE A 114 23.91 1.19 -7.59
N LYS A 115 24.29 1.90 -8.66
CA LYS A 115 23.35 2.48 -9.60
C LYS A 115 22.47 1.41 -10.27
N ALA A 116 23.09 0.34 -10.78
CA ALA A 116 22.35 -0.76 -11.40
C ALA A 116 21.37 -1.44 -10.41
N ARG A 117 21.79 -1.65 -9.16
CA ARG A 117 20.90 -2.18 -8.11
C ARG A 117 19.78 -1.23 -7.75
N HIS A 118 20.04 0.07 -7.76
CA HIS A 118 19.03 1.08 -7.48
C HIS A 118 17.96 1.09 -8.57
N GLU A 119 18.36 1.10 -9.85
CA GLU A 119 17.45 1.03 -11.00
C GLU A 119 16.63 -0.28 -10.98
N GLU A 120 17.25 -1.42 -10.66
CA GLU A 120 16.55 -2.71 -10.50
C GLU A 120 15.51 -2.66 -9.38
N LEU A 121 15.86 -2.08 -8.23
CA LEU A 121 14.94 -1.94 -7.10
C LEU A 121 13.80 -0.97 -7.41
N GLU A 122 14.05 0.15 -8.08
CA GLU A 122 13.01 1.09 -8.48
C GLU A 122 12.01 0.42 -9.43
N HIS A 123 12.49 -0.32 -10.43
CA HIS A 123 11.62 -1.06 -11.34
C HIS A 123 10.79 -2.11 -10.59
N LEU A 124 11.41 -2.87 -9.67
CA LEU A 124 10.69 -3.86 -8.88
C LEU A 124 9.64 -3.22 -7.96
N VAL A 125 9.97 -2.08 -7.34
CA VAL A 125 9.03 -1.33 -6.49
C VAL A 125 7.86 -0.82 -7.33
N GLU A 126 8.11 -0.28 -8.52
CA GLU A 126 7.06 0.17 -9.43
C GLU A 126 6.15 -0.98 -9.85
N GLU A 127 6.72 -2.10 -10.31
CA GLU A 127 5.98 -3.30 -10.70
C GLU A 127 5.12 -3.84 -9.53
N ARG A 128 5.70 -3.92 -8.33
CA ARG A 128 4.99 -4.35 -7.12
C ARG A 128 3.89 -3.38 -6.74
N THR A 129 4.12 -2.07 -6.87
CA THR A 129 3.13 -1.06 -6.53
C THR A 129 1.93 -1.13 -7.47
N VAL A 130 2.18 -1.29 -8.78
CA VAL A 130 1.12 -1.48 -9.78
C VAL A 130 0.33 -2.77 -9.50
N SER A 131 1.03 -3.88 -9.24
CA SER A 131 0.38 -5.17 -8.92
C SER A 131 -0.47 -5.09 -7.65
N LEU A 132 0.02 -4.45 -6.58
CA LEU A 132 -0.73 -4.25 -5.34
C LEU A 132 -1.95 -3.37 -5.54
N PHE A 133 -1.83 -2.30 -6.35
CA PHE A 133 -2.96 -1.44 -6.67
C PHE A 133 -4.06 -2.20 -7.41
N GLN A 134 -3.68 -3.03 -8.39
CA GLN A 134 -4.63 -3.86 -9.12
C GLN A 134 -5.32 -4.88 -8.20
N GLN A 135 -4.56 -5.58 -7.35
CA GLN A 135 -5.14 -6.52 -6.36
C GLN A 135 -6.07 -5.83 -5.36
N ALA A 136 -5.73 -4.62 -4.92
CA ALA A 136 -6.57 -3.84 -4.02
C ALA A 136 -7.91 -3.47 -4.67
N GLU A 137 -7.90 -3.09 -5.94
CA GLU A 137 -9.11 -2.73 -6.68
C GLU A 137 -9.99 -3.95 -7.02
N GLU A 138 -9.38 -5.08 -7.37
CA GLU A 138 -10.06 -6.37 -7.54
C GLU A 138 -10.75 -6.79 -6.23
N LEU A 139 -10.04 -6.72 -5.10
CA LEU A 139 -10.60 -7.04 -3.78
C LEU A 139 -11.74 -6.09 -3.40
N ARG A 140 -11.58 -4.79 -3.65
CA ARG A 140 -12.62 -3.77 -3.39
C ARG A 140 -13.89 -4.09 -4.18
N THR A 141 -13.75 -4.45 -5.45
CA THR A 141 -14.87 -4.81 -6.33
C THR A 141 -15.56 -6.07 -5.85
N ALA A 142 -14.80 -7.12 -5.53
CA ALA A 142 -15.33 -8.37 -5.00
C ALA A 142 -16.10 -8.17 -3.68
N LEU A 143 -15.59 -7.33 -2.77
CA LEU A 143 -16.29 -6.98 -1.53
C LEU A 143 -17.59 -6.22 -1.77
N GLN A 144 -17.60 -5.31 -2.75
CA GLN A 144 -18.79 -4.56 -3.12
C GLN A 144 -19.87 -5.49 -3.70
N GLU A 145 -19.49 -6.39 -4.61
CA GLU A 145 -20.39 -7.40 -5.16
C GLU A 145 -20.94 -8.32 -4.08
N LEU A 146 -20.07 -8.83 -3.20
CA LEU A 146 -20.47 -9.68 -2.09
C LEU A 146 -21.52 -9.00 -1.21
N LYS A 147 -21.33 -7.72 -0.88
CA LYS A 147 -22.28 -6.94 -0.09
C LYS A 147 -23.63 -6.80 -0.80
N ILE A 148 -23.62 -6.46 -2.10
CA ILE A 148 -24.84 -6.34 -2.90
C ILE A 148 -25.59 -7.68 -2.92
N THR A 149 -24.89 -8.80 -3.13
CA THR A 149 -25.50 -10.14 -3.13
C THR A 149 -26.07 -10.51 -1.76
N GLN A 150 -25.38 -10.19 -0.67
CA GLN A 150 -25.91 -10.42 0.68
C GLN A 150 -27.19 -9.64 0.94
N ASP A 151 -27.24 -8.36 0.56
CA ASP A 151 -28.44 -7.53 0.72
C ASP A 151 -29.61 -8.09 -0.10
N GLN A 152 -29.35 -8.55 -1.33
CA GLN A 152 -30.35 -9.23 -2.18
C GLN A 152 -30.84 -10.54 -1.56
N LEU A 153 -29.95 -11.35 -0.99
CA LEU A 153 -30.31 -12.60 -0.32
C LEU A 153 -31.19 -12.34 0.89
N ILE A 154 -30.82 -11.38 1.75
CA ILE A 154 -31.62 -10.97 2.91
C ILE A 154 -33.00 -10.50 2.45
N GLN A 155 -33.09 -9.70 1.39
CA GLN A 155 -34.37 -9.25 0.86
C GLN A 155 -35.19 -10.41 0.31
N SER A 156 -34.57 -11.34 -0.41
CA SER A 156 -35.24 -12.53 -0.95
C SER A 156 -35.77 -13.43 0.16
N GLU A 157 -34.99 -13.64 1.22
CA GLU A 157 -35.40 -14.44 2.38
C GLU A 157 -36.55 -13.78 3.14
N LYS A 158 -36.49 -12.45 3.33
CA LYS A 158 -37.62 -11.68 3.89
C LYS A 158 -38.89 -11.82 3.07
N MET A 159 -38.79 -11.74 1.74
CA MET A 159 -39.95 -11.89 0.86
C MET A 159 -40.50 -13.32 0.87
N ALA A 160 -39.63 -14.33 0.91
CA ALA A 160 -40.02 -15.73 1.02
C ALA A 160 -40.74 -15.99 2.36
N SER A 161 -40.15 -15.55 3.47
CA SER A 161 -40.73 -15.66 4.81
C SER A 161 -42.06 -14.92 4.92
N LEU A 162 -42.14 -13.70 4.37
CA LEU A 162 -43.40 -12.95 4.30
C LEU A 162 -44.46 -13.68 3.47
N GLY A 163 -44.07 -14.32 2.35
CA GLY A 163 -44.96 -15.12 1.51
C GLY A 163 -45.51 -16.33 2.25
N GLU A 164 -44.66 -17.10 2.94
CA GLU A 164 -45.07 -18.24 3.76
C GLU A 164 -46.02 -17.82 4.89
N LEU A 165 -45.68 -16.74 5.60
CA LEU A 165 -46.49 -16.20 6.68
C LEU A 165 -47.84 -15.67 6.16
N THR A 166 -47.85 -15.00 5.00
CA THR A 166 -49.08 -14.52 4.36
C THR A 166 -49.98 -15.68 3.94
N ALA A 167 -49.41 -16.76 3.38
CA ALA A 167 -50.16 -17.95 3.02
C ALA A 167 -50.75 -18.65 4.26
N GLY A 168 -49.98 -18.75 5.34
CA GLY A 168 -50.45 -19.28 6.63
C GLY A 168 -51.59 -18.44 7.22
N ILE A 169 -51.45 -17.12 7.25
CA ILE A 169 -52.50 -16.21 7.71
C ILE A 169 -53.76 -16.32 6.84
N ALA A 170 -53.62 -16.38 5.51
CA ALA A 170 -54.76 -16.54 4.61
C ALA A 170 -55.55 -17.82 4.94
N HIS A 171 -54.84 -18.94 5.17
CA HIS A 171 -55.45 -20.19 5.59
C HIS A 171 -56.13 -20.08 6.97
N GLU A 172 -55.47 -19.42 7.94
CA GLU A 172 -56.05 -19.21 9.28
C GLU A 172 -57.27 -18.28 9.29
N ILE A 173 -57.36 -17.33 8.37
CA ILE A 173 -58.54 -16.46 8.16
C ILE A 173 -59.67 -17.21 7.46
N GLN A 174 -59.34 -18.07 6.49
CA GLN A 174 -60.35 -18.87 5.78
C GLN A 174 -61.12 -19.78 6.73
N ASN A 175 -60.46 -20.35 7.74
CA ASN A 175 -61.09 -21.22 8.72
C ASN A 175 -62.31 -20.60 9.43
N PRO A 176 -62.20 -19.48 10.17
CA PRO A 176 -63.35 -18.82 10.79
C PRO A 176 -64.39 -18.34 9.77
N LEU A 177 -63.99 -17.90 8.57
CA LEU A 177 -64.95 -17.50 7.54
C LEU A 177 -65.81 -18.67 7.06
N ASN A 178 -65.23 -19.86 6.87
CA ASN A 178 -65.99 -21.06 6.54
C ASN A 178 -67.01 -21.41 7.62
N PHE A 179 -66.65 -21.27 8.91
CA PHE A 179 -67.62 -21.45 10.00
C PHE A 179 -68.74 -20.41 9.96
N VAL A 180 -68.41 -19.14 9.71
CA VAL A 180 -69.41 -18.07 9.56
C VAL A 180 -70.39 -18.39 8.44
N THR A 181 -69.89 -18.79 7.26
CA THR A 181 -70.74 -19.16 6.12
C THR A 181 -71.62 -20.36 6.44
N ASN A 182 -71.05 -21.46 6.96
CA ASN A 182 -71.82 -22.66 7.28
C ASN A 182 -72.94 -22.39 8.31
N PHE A 183 -72.64 -21.67 9.40
CA PHE A 183 -73.67 -21.35 10.39
C PHE A 183 -74.70 -20.34 9.86
N ALA A 184 -74.32 -19.46 8.93
CA ALA A 184 -75.27 -18.56 8.28
C ALA A 184 -76.23 -19.31 7.35
N ASP A 185 -75.73 -20.30 6.60
CA ASP A 185 -76.55 -21.15 5.73
C ASP A 185 -77.53 -21.99 6.57
N VAL A 186 -77.06 -22.64 7.64
CA VAL A 186 -77.94 -23.38 8.57
C VAL A 186 -78.95 -22.46 9.23
N SER A 187 -78.55 -21.23 9.60
CA SER A 187 -79.48 -20.24 10.16
C SER A 187 -80.58 -19.84 9.18
N ALA A 188 -80.26 -19.77 7.88
CA ALA A 188 -81.25 -19.48 6.85
C ALA A 188 -82.27 -20.63 6.68
N GLU A 189 -81.82 -21.88 6.79
CA GLU A 189 -82.68 -23.07 6.79
C GLU A 189 -83.60 -23.09 8.02
N LEU A 190 -83.05 -22.91 9.23
CA LEU A 190 -83.82 -22.82 10.48
C LEU A 190 -84.86 -21.68 10.43
N LEU A 191 -84.51 -20.54 9.85
CA LEU A 191 -85.44 -19.42 9.68
C LEU A 191 -86.57 -19.75 8.69
N SER A 192 -86.29 -20.56 7.66
CA SER A 192 -87.31 -21.05 6.73
C SER A 192 -88.26 -22.01 7.44
N GLU A 193 -87.73 -22.98 8.18
CA GLU A 193 -88.54 -23.92 8.97
C GLU A 193 -89.40 -23.21 10.02
N LEU A 194 -88.84 -22.20 10.70
CA LEU A 194 -89.57 -21.38 11.66
C LEU A 194 -90.73 -20.61 10.99
N ARG A 195 -90.51 -20.09 9.78
CA ARG A 195 -91.56 -19.42 9.00
C ARG A 195 -92.67 -20.40 8.63
N ASP A 196 -92.30 -21.60 8.17
CA ASP A 196 -93.27 -22.63 7.79
C ASP A 196 -94.10 -23.07 9.00
N GLU A 197 -93.47 -23.27 10.16
CA GLU A 197 -94.17 -23.63 11.39
C GLU A 197 -95.11 -22.51 11.87
N ASN A 198 -94.67 -21.25 11.77
CA ASN A 198 -95.51 -20.09 12.10
C ASN A 198 -96.70 -19.92 11.13
N ASN A 199 -96.58 -20.36 9.87
CA ASN A 199 -97.66 -20.31 8.88
C ASN A 199 -98.75 -21.38 9.10
N ARG A 200 -98.53 -22.36 9.99
CA ARG A 200 -99.53 -23.40 10.33
C ARG A 200 -100.64 -22.89 11.24
N GLY A 201 -100.52 -21.68 11.76
CA GLY A 201 -101.57 -21.04 12.55
C GLY A 201 -101.92 -21.82 13.82
N ALA A 202 -103.16 -22.32 13.93
CA ALA A 202 -103.64 -23.02 15.12
C ALA A 202 -103.02 -24.42 15.33
N GLU A 203 -102.40 -25.00 14.30
CA GLU A 203 -101.74 -26.31 14.35
C GLU A 203 -100.22 -26.20 14.63
N ALA A 204 -99.70 -24.98 14.83
CA ALA A 204 -98.28 -24.76 15.06
C ALA A 204 -97.82 -25.37 16.39
N ASP A 205 -96.75 -26.16 16.36
CA ASP A 205 -96.09 -26.64 17.56
C ASP A 205 -95.16 -25.58 18.12
N THR A 206 -95.66 -24.86 19.13
CA THR A 206 -94.89 -23.86 19.88
C THR A 206 -93.58 -24.39 20.48
N LYS A 207 -93.44 -25.69 20.74
CA LYS A 207 -92.17 -26.27 21.20
C LYS A 207 -91.14 -26.35 20.07
N VAL A 208 -91.55 -26.82 18.89
CA VAL A 208 -90.67 -26.89 17.71
C VAL A 208 -90.20 -25.49 17.32
N ALA A 209 -91.11 -24.50 17.32
CA ALA A 209 -90.73 -23.11 17.05
C ALA A 209 -89.75 -22.54 18.10
N ALA A 210 -89.87 -22.94 19.37
CA ALA A 210 -88.94 -22.52 20.43
C ALA A 210 -87.55 -23.18 20.26
N GLU A 211 -87.49 -24.47 19.90
CA GLU A 211 -86.25 -25.19 19.61
C GLU A 211 -85.51 -24.57 18.41
N LEU A 212 -86.22 -24.26 17.32
CA LEU A 212 -85.65 -23.59 16.14
C LEU A 212 -85.09 -22.20 16.47
N LEU A 213 -85.77 -21.44 17.34
CA LEU A 213 -85.28 -20.14 17.82
C LEU A 213 -84.02 -20.28 18.67
N GLU A 214 -83.96 -21.29 19.54
CA GLU A 214 -82.78 -21.58 20.36
C GLU A 214 -81.58 -21.96 19.47
N ASP A 215 -81.77 -22.85 18.49
CA ASP A 215 -80.71 -23.23 17.55
C ASP A 215 -80.24 -22.05 16.69
N LEU A 216 -81.15 -21.15 16.30
CA LEU A 216 -80.82 -19.91 15.59
C LEU A 216 -79.95 -19.00 16.47
N GLU A 217 -80.30 -18.82 17.75
CA GLU A 217 -79.53 -18.03 18.70
C GLU A 217 -78.12 -18.61 18.90
N GLN A 218 -78.01 -19.93 19.00
CA GLN A 218 -76.72 -20.62 19.09
C GLN A 218 -75.88 -20.41 17.83
N ASN A 219 -76.47 -20.51 16.64
CA ASN A 219 -75.75 -20.27 15.39
C ASN A 219 -75.28 -18.82 15.26
N LEU A 220 -76.12 -17.85 15.61
CA LEU A 220 -75.73 -16.43 15.63
C LEU A 220 -74.57 -16.16 16.59
N THR A 221 -74.57 -16.82 17.75
CA THR A 221 -73.45 -16.76 18.72
C THR A 221 -72.16 -17.31 18.12
N LYS A 222 -72.22 -18.46 17.42
CA LYS A 222 -71.06 -19.05 16.75
C LYS A 222 -70.55 -18.17 15.61
N ILE A 223 -71.43 -17.61 14.79
CA ILE A 223 -71.08 -16.64 13.74
C ILE A 223 -70.33 -15.45 14.34
N HIS A 224 -70.85 -14.87 15.42
CA HIS A 224 -70.20 -13.76 16.10
C HIS A 224 -68.80 -14.14 16.60
N HIS A 225 -68.66 -15.28 17.25
CA HIS A 225 -67.38 -15.76 17.77
C HIS A 225 -66.33 -15.97 16.66
N HIS A 226 -66.70 -16.64 15.57
CA HIS A 226 -65.80 -16.88 14.45
C HIS A 226 -65.48 -15.58 13.69
N GLY A 227 -66.44 -14.67 13.54
CA GLY A 227 -66.20 -13.34 12.98
C GLY A 227 -65.22 -12.51 13.81
N GLN A 228 -65.35 -12.52 15.14
CA GLN A 228 -64.39 -11.88 16.04
C GLN A 228 -62.99 -12.49 15.92
N ARG A 229 -62.89 -13.83 15.81
CA ARG A 229 -61.63 -14.52 15.60
C ARG A 229 -60.96 -14.08 14.29
N ALA A 230 -61.69 -14.05 13.17
CA ALA A 230 -61.17 -13.55 11.90
C ALA A 230 -60.65 -12.10 12.04
N ALA A 231 -61.41 -11.22 12.69
CA ALA A 231 -61.01 -9.84 12.94
C ALA A 231 -59.77 -9.70 13.84
N SER A 232 -59.56 -10.63 14.78
CA SER A 232 -58.36 -10.65 15.62
C SER A 232 -57.10 -11.06 14.84
N ILE A 233 -57.22 -12.04 13.94
CA ILE A 233 -56.12 -12.48 13.06
C ILE A 233 -55.68 -11.33 12.14
N VAL A 234 -56.65 -10.62 11.52
CA VAL A 234 -56.36 -9.45 10.68
C VAL A 234 -55.69 -8.33 11.46
N ARG A 235 -56.12 -8.06 12.71
CA ARG A 235 -55.47 -7.06 13.57
C ARG A 235 -54.02 -7.42 13.89
N GLY A 236 -53.76 -8.67 14.30
CA GLY A 236 -52.39 -9.14 14.56
C GLY A 236 -51.49 -9.04 13.33
N MET A 237 -52.03 -9.31 12.13
CA MET A 237 -51.30 -9.13 10.87
C MET A 237 -50.94 -7.66 10.61
N LEU A 238 -51.88 -6.74 10.80
CA LEU A 238 -51.67 -5.30 10.58
C LEU A 238 -50.65 -4.69 11.56
N GLU A 239 -50.62 -5.19 12.80
CA GLU A 239 -49.62 -4.79 13.81
C GLU A 239 -48.21 -5.23 13.41
N HIS A 240 -48.05 -6.44 12.86
CA HIS A 240 -46.75 -6.94 12.39
C HIS A 240 -46.31 -6.33 11.04
N SER A 241 -47.25 -5.92 10.19
CA SER A 241 -46.97 -5.29 8.89
C SER A 241 -46.61 -3.81 9.00
N ARG A 242 -46.86 -3.15 10.14
CA ARG A 242 -46.46 -1.75 10.31
C ARG A 242 -44.94 -1.64 10.22
N GLN A 243 -44.47 -0.81 9.30
CA GLN A 243 -43.08 -0.35 9.34
C GLN A 243 -42.84 0.27 10.71
N SER A 244 -42.03 -0.39 11.55
CA SER A 244 -41.45 0.24 12.72
C SER A 244 -40.76 1.50 12.22
N THR A 245 -41.21 2.67 12.68
CA THR A 245 -40.55 3.95 12.38
C THR A 245 -39.11 4.01 12.89
N GLY A 246 -38.67 2.98 13.63
CA GLY A 246 -37.35 2.91 14.27
C GLY A 246 -37.25 3.86 15.46
N GLU A 247 -38.31 4.59 15.78
CA GLU A 247 -38.37 5.48 16.93
C GLU A 247 -38.39 4.66 18.21
N ARG A 248 -37.36 4.84 19.01
CA ARG A 248 -37.27 4.22 20.33
C ARG A 248 -38.22 4.95 21.26
N ALA A 249 -39.23 4.24 21.78
CA ALA A 249 -40.11 4.71 22.83
C ALA A 249 -39.77 4.02 24.15
N PRO A 250 -40.03 4.64 25.31
CA PRO A 250 -40.03 3.94 26.60
C PRO A 250 -41.01 2.76 26.53
N THR A 251 -40.56 1.56 26.89
CA THR A 251 -41.36 0.33 26.82
C THR A 251 -41.33 -0.39 28.16
N ASP A 252 -42.50 -0.81 28.63
CA ASP A 252 -42.60 -1.70 29.80
C ASP A 252 -42.24 -3.13 29.39
N LEU A 253 -41.08 -3.59 29.86
CA LEU A 253 -40.57 -4.94 29.56
C LEU A 253 -41.47 -6.05 30.12
N ASN A 254 -42.15 -5.82 31.23
CA ASN A 254 -43.02 -6.84 31.83
C ASN A 254 -44.29 -7.00 30.99
N GLN A 255 -44.87 -5.90 30.54
CA GLN A 255 -46.03 -5.93 29.64
C GLN A 255 -45.68 -6.59 28.31
N LEU A 256 -44.52 -6.24 27.74
CA LEU A 256 -44.02 -6.85 26.52
C LEU A 256 -43.79 -8.36 26.66
N ALA A 257 -43.16 -8.78 27.76
CA ALA A 257 -42.92 -10.20 28.03
C ALA A 257 -44.24 -10.98 28.16
N ASP A 258 -45.24 -10.46 28.89
CA ASP A 258 -46.54 -11.12 29.05
C ASP A 258 -47.28 -11.26 27.71
N GLU A 259 -47.24 -10.23 26.87
CA GLU A 259 -47.89 -10.20 25.55
C GLU A 259 -47.29 -11.26 24.60
N TYR A 260 -45.95 -11.31 24.48
CA TYR A 260 -45.28 -12.30 23.64
C TYR A 260 -45.36 -13.72 24.19
N LEU A 261 -45.40 -13.89 25.51
CA LEU A 261 -45.60 -15.20 26.14
C LEU A 261 -47.00 -15.75 25.82
N ARG A 262 -48.04 -14.92 25.89
CA ARG A 262 -49.42 -15.29 25.51
C ARG A 262 -49.52 -15.65 24.04
N LEU A 263 -48.84 -14.88 23.17
CA LEU A 263 -48.79 -15.12 21.73
C LEU A 263 -48.13 -16.47 21.42
N ALA A 264 -46.95 -16.73 21.99
CA ALA A 264 -46.22 -17.99 21.84
C ALA A 264 -47.03 -19.19 22.37
N TYR A 265 -47.71 -19.02 23.50
CA TYR A 265 -48.57 -20.05 24.09
C TYR A 265 -49.78 -20.39 23.21
N HIS A 266 -50.41 -19.38 22.57
CA HIS A 266 -51.49 -19.61 21.62
C HIS A 266 -51.00 -20.28 20.34
N GLY A 267 -49.84 -19.88 19.82
CA GLY A 267 -49.22 -20.50 18.65
C GLY A 267 -48.84 -21.97 18.86
N LEU A 268 -48.35 -22.33 20.06
CA LEU A 268 -48.06 -23.71 20.44
C LEU A 268 -49.32 -24.58 20.50
N ARG A 269 -50.42 -24.04 21.02
CA ARG A 269 -51.69 -24.76 21.15
C ARG A 269 -52.47 -24.95 19.85
N ALA A 270 -52.14 -24.19 18.80
CA ALA A 270 -52.75 -24.32 17.49
C ALA A 270 -52.08 -25.40 16.61
N LYS A 271 -50.96 -25.97 17.07
CA LYS A 271 -50.16 -26.97 16.36
C LYS A 271 -50.41 -28.42 16.83
N ASP A 272 -51.20 -28.57 17.90
CA ASP A 272 -51.77 -29.84 18.39
C ASP A 272 -53.23 -29.97 17.93
#